data_AF-A0A9E6AQQ7-F1
#
_entry.id   AF-A0A9E6AQQ7-F1
#
_cell.length_a   1.000
_cell.length_b   1.000
_cell.length_c   1.000
_cell.angle_alpha   90.00
_cell.angle_beta   90.00
_cell.angle_gamma   90.00
#
_symmetry.space_group_name_H-M   'P 1'
#
loop_
_entity.id
_entity.type
_entity.pdbx_description
1 polymer ?
#
loop_
_entity_poly.entity_id
_entity_poly.type
_entity_poly.pdbx_seq_one_letter_code
_entity_poly.pdbx_strand_id
1 'polypeptide(L)'
;MKLLDEELAKSEPFENFHGITTENVRSFVVTPRQQLVDPDDGDRSPCQIWVAMELPGNALLAWDPFDESWAIVETLPDASCIITVGGDSLAEVLDGM
;
A
#
# COMPACT_ATOMS: atom_id res chain seq x y z
N MET A 1 6.07 -11.67 1.52
CA MET A 1 6.02 -12.20 0.13
C MET A 1 4.80 -13.07 -0.13
N LYS A 2 4.51 -14.09 0.70
CA LYS A 2 3.36 -14.99 0.52
C LYS A 2 2.00 -14.28 0.33
N LEU A 3 1.71 -13.23 1.12
CA LEU A 3 0.45 -12.46 1.03
C LEU A 3 0.30 -11.73 -0.32
N LEU A 4 1.34 -11.04 -0.79
CA LEU A 4 1.32 -10.34 -2.07
C LEU A 4 1.08 -11.31 -3.23
N ASP A 5 1.74 -12.47 -3.19
CA ASP A 5 1.57 -13.52 -4.21
C ASP A 5 0.15 -14.10 -4.22
N GLU A 6 -0.44 -14.29 -3.04
CA GLU A 6 -1.82 -14.75 -2.88
C GLU A 6 -2.83 -13.72 -3.40
N GLU A 7 -2.59 -12.44 -3.17
CA GLU A 7 -3.44 -11.36 -3.67
C GLU A 7 -3.36 -11.20 -5.18
N LEU A 8 -2.14 -11.16 -5.75
CA LEU A 8 -1.94 -11.10 -7.20
C LEU A 8 -2.54 -12.31 -7.94
N ALA A 9 -2.63 -13.48 -7.30
CA ALA A 9 -3.23 -14.67 -7.88
C ALA A 9 -4.77 -14.60 -7.91
N LYS A 10 -5.40 -13.81 -7.04
CA LYS A 10 -6.86 -13.62 -6.98
C LYS A 10 -7.34 -12.48 -7.86
N SER A 11 -6.48 -11.50 -8.14
CA SER A 11 -6.82 -10.31 -8.90
C SER A 11 -6.93 -10.57 -10.40
N GLU A 12 -7.88 -9.90 -11.05
CA GLU A 12 -7.84 -9.74 -12.51
C GLU A 12 -6.64 -8.87 -12.91
N PRO A 13 -6.12 -8.99 -14.15
CA PRO A 13 -5.07 -8.12 -14.64
C PRO A 13 -5.47 -6.64 -14.54
N PHE A 14 -4.58 -5.80 -14.04
CA PHE A 14 -4.82 -4.36 -13.89
C PHE A 14 -3.63 -3.54 -14.42
N GLU A 15 -3.90 -2.27 -14.71
CA GLU A 15 -2.91 -1.24 -15.04
C GLU A 15 -3.40 0.08 -14.45
N ASN A 16 -2.61 0.71 -13.58
CA ASN A 16 -2.97 2.00 -12.98
C ASN A 16 -2.34 3.19 -13.70
N PHE A 17 -2.71 4.42 -13.31
CA PHE A 17 -2.23 5.65 -13.96
C PHE A 17 -0.72 5.88 -13.83
N HIS A 18 -0.06 5.18 -12.91
CA HIS A 18 1.39 5.19 -12.72
C HIS A 18 2.12 4.11 -13.54
N GLY A 19 1.40 3.33 -14.36
CA GLY A 19 1.96 2.28 -15.21
C GLY A 19 2.32 1.01 -14.44
N ILE A 20 1.78 0.83 -13.23
CA ILE A 20 1.95 -0.40 -12.46
C ILE A 20 0.95 -1.42 -12.98
N THR A 21 1.45 -2.59 -13.35
CA THR A 21 0.67 -3.70 -13.89
C THR A 21 0.90 -4.95 -13.06
N THR A 22 0.02 -5.94 -13.19
CA THR A 22 0.20 -7.27 -12.59
C THR A 22 1.54 -7.92 -12.96
N GLU A 23 2.08 -7.59 -14.14
CA GLU A 23 3.35 -8.14 -14.63
C GLU A 23 4.58 -7.45 -14.01
N ASN A 24 4.50 -6.14 -13.74
CA ASN A 24 5.64 -5.35 -13.28
C ASN A 24 5.61 -5.02 -11.77
N VAL A 25 4.49 -5.27 -11.08
CA VAL A 25 4.27 -4.96 -9.65
C VAL A 25 5.41 -5.47 -8.76
N ARG A 26 5.99 -6.63 -9.10
CA ARG A 26 7.10 -7.23 -8.37
C ARG A 26 8.37 -6.38 -8.35
N SER A 27 8.55 -5.51 -9.34
CA SER A 27 9.71 -4.62 -9.41
C SER A 27 9.66 -3.49 -8.36
N PHE A 28 8.48 -3.21 -7.81
CA PHE A 28 8.26 -2.20 -6.77
C PHE A 28 8.30 -2.79 -5.35
N VAL A 29 8.41 -4.11 -5.22
CA VAL A 29 8.41 -4.80 -3.93
C VAL A 29 9.73 -4.56 -3.21
N VAL A 30 9.61 -4.14 -1.95
CA VAL A 30 10.75 -3.90 -1.07
C VAL A 30 10.88 -4.98 0.00
N THR A 31 11.99 -4.95 0.74
CA THR A 31 12.10 -5.74 1.97
C THR A 31 11.04 -5.24 2.95
N PRO A 32 10.11 -6.10 3.44
CA PRO A 32 9.04 -5.65 4.33
C PRO A 32 9.60 -4.96 5.56
N ARG A 33 9.08 -3.79 5.87
CA ARG A 33 9.47 -2.98 7.03
C ARG A 33 8.25 -2.35 7.68
N GLN A 34 8.35 -2.11 8.98
CA GLN A 34 7.32 -1.36 9.69
C GLN A 34 7.48 0.14 9.44
N GLN A 35 6.36 0.83 9.27
CA GLN A 35 6.28 2.27 9.14
C GLN A 35 5.23 2.79 10.12
N LEU A 36 5.59 3.81 10.90
CA LEU A 36 4.62 4.54 11.69
C LEU A 36 3.82 5.44 10.74
N VAL A 37 2.50 5.34 10.80
CA VAL A 37 1.59 6.17 10.01
C VAL A 37 0.52 6.79 10.91
N ASP A 38 0.05 7.95 10.49
CA ASP A 38 -1.19 8.53 10.99
C ASP A 38 -2.33 8.14 10.03
N PRO A 39 -3.40 7.48 10.52
CA PRO A 39 -4.54 7.13 9.68
C PRO A 39 -5.37 8.34 9.23
N ASP A 40 -5.14 9.54 9.77
CA ASP A 40 -5.82 10.81 9.43
C ASP A 40 -7.36 10.76 9.48
N ASP A 41 -7.94 9.72 10.10
CA ASP A 41 -9.37 9.52 10.27
C ASP A 41 -9.92 10.14 11.57
N GLY A 42 -9.03 10.57 12.47
CA GLY A 42 -9.35 11.13 13.79
C GLY A 42 -9.91 10.12 14.80
N ASP A 43 -10.18 8.89 14.36
CA ASP A 43 -10.74 7.80 15.15
C ASP A 43 -9.64 6.88 15.69
N ARG A 44 -8.46 6.88 15.07
CA ARG A 44 -7.34 6.00 15.41
C ARG A 44 -6.08 6.76 15.76
N SER A 45 -5.35 6.23 16.75
CA SER A 45 -4.00 6.71 17.07
C SER A 45 -3.00 6.23 16.01
N PRO A 46 -1.88 6.94 15.80
CA PRO A 46 -0.83 6.50 14.90
C PRO A 46 -0.39 5.05 15.17
N CYS A 47 -0.28 4.25 14.12
CA CYS A 47 -0.07 2.81 14.20
C CYS A 47 1.08 2.34 13.30
N GLN A 48 1.60 1.15 13.58
CA GLN A 48 2.66 0.52 12.78
C GLN A 48 2.04 -0.38 11.73
N ILE A 49 2.27 -0.05 10.46
CA ILE A 49 1.84 -0.84 9.31
C ILE A 49 3.04 -1.48 8.60
N TRP A 50 2.78 -2.42 7.70
CA TRP A 50 3.83 -3.15 6.98
C TRP A 50 3.95 -2.69 5.55
N VAL A 51 5.02 -1.96 5.23
CA VAL A 51 5.32 -1.54 3.86
C VAL A 51 5.72 -2.75 3.02
N ALA A 52 5.04 -2.94 1.90
CA ALA A 52 5.30 -4.01 0.94
C ALA A 52 5.93 -3.49 -0.36
N MET A 53 5.60 -2.26 -0.79
CA MET A 53 6.11 -1.67 -2.04
C MET A 53 6.43 -0.18 -1.90
N GLU A 54 7.42 0.26 -2.68
CA GLU A 54 7.72 1.68 -2.91
C GLU A 54 7.17 2.07 -4.28
N LEU A 55 6.25 3.03 -4.30
CA LEU A 55 5.56 3.49 -5.50
C LEU A 55 6.18 4.82 -5.98
N PRO A 56 5.96 5.20 -7.25
CA PRO A 56 6.35 6.53 -7.72
C PRO A 56 5.70 7.64 -6.88
N GLY A 57 6.41 8.75 -6.66
CA GLY A 57 5.82 9.96 -6.08
C GLY A 57 5.58 9.93 -4.57
N ASN A 58 6.58 9.53 -3.77
CA ASN A 58 6.54 9.50 -2.30
C ASN A 58 5.43 8.62 -1.70
N ALA A 59 4.79 7.78 -2.51
CA ALA A 59 3.77 6.85 -2.10
C ALA A 59 4.37 5.47 -1.77
N LEU A 60 3.77 4.79 -0.81
CA LEU A 60 4.08 3.43 -0.40
C LEU A 60 2.81 2.61 -0.45
N LEU A 61 2.91 1.35 -0.84
CA LEU A 61 1.83 0.39 -0.55
C LEU A 61 2.18 -0.36 0.73
N ALA A 62 1.24 -0.43 1.64
CA ALA A 62 1.38 -1.12 2.91
C ALA A 62 0.16 -1.98 3.25
N TRP A 63 0.37 -2.95 4.13
CA TRP A 63 -0.67 -3.74 4.77
C TRP A 63 -0.90 -3.23 6.18
N ASP A 64 -2.14 -2.86 6.50
CA ASP A 64 -2.57 -2.51 7.85
C ASP A 64 -2.99 -3.79 8.60
N PRO A 65 -2.22 -4.24 9.63
CA PRO A 65 -2.58 -5.42 10.40
C PRO A 65 -3.76 -5.20 11.35
N PHE A 66 -4.20 -3.97 11.60
CA PHE A 66 -5.36 -3.69 12.46
C PHE A 66 -6.67 -3.86 11.72
N ASP A 67 -6.75 -3.28 10.51
CA ASP A 67 -7.94 -3.38 9.65
C ASP A 67 -7.91 -4.62 8.76
N GLU A 68 -6.79 -5.35 8.73
CA GLU A 68 -6.54 -6.47 7.82
C GLU A 68 -6.78 -6.06 6.35
N SER A 69 -6.24 -4.91 5.95
CA SER A 69 -6.49 -4.28 4.66
C SER A 69 -5.21 -3.73 4.01
N TRP A 70 -5.30 -3.42 2.72
CA TRP A 70 -4.25 -2.73 1.98
C TRP A 70 -4.45 -1.22 2.03
N ALA A 71 -3.35 -0.48 2.01
CA ALA A 71 -3.38 0.98 2.05
C ALA A 71 -2.28 1.62 1.20
N ILE A 72 -2.61 2.75 0.56
CA ILE A 72 -1.63 3.71 0.05
C ILE A 72 -1.28 4.69 1.16
N VAL A 73 0.01 4.87 1.32
CA VAL A 73 0.59 5.73 2.34
C VAL A 73 1.43 6.78 1.63
N GLU A 74 1.14 8.05 1.88
CA GLU A 74 1.92 9.15 1.33
C GLU A 74 2.93 9.65 2.36
N THR A 75 4.17 9.84 1.94
CA THR A 75 5.21 10.46 2.76
C THR A 75 5.22 11.98 2.54
N LEU A 76 4.90 12.72 3.59
CA LEU A 76 4.86 14.18 3.58
C LEU A 76 6.28 14.79 3.62
N PRO A 77 6.44 16.09 3.29
CA PRO A 77 7.75 16.75 3.25
C PRO A 77 8.52 16.76 4.58
N ASP A 78 7.83 16.60 5.71
CA ASP A 78 8.42 16.50 7.05
C ASP A 78 8.76 15.06 7.47
N ALA A 79 8.66 14.11 6.53
CA ALA A 79 8.85 12.67 6.69
C ALA A 79 7.79 11.97 7.57
N SER A 80 6.68 12.65 7.91
CA SER A 80 5.50 11.96 8.42
C SER A 80 4.82 11.18 7.29
N CYS A 81 4.07 10.14 7.66
CA CYS A 81 3.37 9.28 6.72
C CYS A 81 1.88 9.24 7.08
N ILE A 82 1.02 9.39 6.08
CA ILE A 82 -0.44 9.35 6.25
C ILE A 82 -1.07 8.29 5.33
N ILE A 83 -2.18 7.70 5.76
CA ILE A 83 -2.98 6.81 4.89
C ILE A 83 -3.86 7.68 3.99
N THR A 84 -3.81 7.47 2.66
CA THR A 84 -4.60 8.26 1.70
C THR A 84 -5.71 7.45 1.03
N VAL A 85 -5.48 6.15 0.82
CA VAL A 85 -6.44 5.22 0.23
C VAL A 85 -6.35 3.89 0.99
N GLY A 86 -7.49 3.31 1.35
CA GLY A 86 -7.59 1.97 1.93
C GLY A 86 -8.52 1.10 1.10
N GLY A 87 -8.29 -0.21 1.10
CA GLY A 87 -9.13 -1.17 0.39
C GLY A 87 -8.87 -2.61 0.81
N ASP A 88 -9.84 -3.47 0.54
CA ASP A 88 -9.83 -4.87 1.02
C ASP A 88 -8.89 -5.75 0.17
N SER A 89 -8.51 -5.29 -1.02
CA SER A 89 -7.63 -6.02 -1.93
C SER A 89 -6.54 -5.15 -2.53
N LEU A 90 -5.43 -5.80 -2.89
CA LEU A 90 -4.31 -5.15 -3.57
C LEU A 90 -4.73 -4.45 -4.87
N ALA A 91 -5.58 -5.12 -5.66
CA ALA A 91 -6.02 -4.61 -6.95
C ALA A 91 -6.93 -3.39 -6.79
N GLU A 92 -7.87 -3.42 -5.83
CA GLU A 92 -8.73 -2.27 -5.54
C GLU A 92 -7.92 -1.02 -5.18
N VAL A 93 -6.92 -1.20 -4.30
CA VAL A 93 -6.07 -0.09 -3.85
C VAL A 93 -5.19 0.45 -4.96
N LEU A 94 -4.65 -0.43 -5.83
CA LEU A 94 -3.80 -0.01 -6.94
C LEU A 94 -4.58 0.57 -8.12
N ASP A 95 -5.79 0.10 -8.38
CA ASP A 95 -6.72 0.62 -9.41
C ASP A 95 -7.32 1.98 -9.00
N GLY A 96 -7.48 2.21 -7.68
CA GLY A 96 -7.92 3.48 -7.12
C GLY A 96 -6.88 4.61 -7.15
N MET A 97 -5.64 4.34 -7.60
CA MET A 97 -4.57 5.33 -7.78
C MET A 97 -4.49 5.87 -9.21
#